data_AF-A0A8S9BWU2-F1
#
_entry.id   AF-A0A8S9BWU2-F1
#
_cell.length_a   1.000
_cell.length_b   1.000
_cell.length_c   1.000
_cell.angle_alpha   90.00
_cell.angle_beta   90.00
_cell.angle_gamma   90.00
#
_symmetry.space_group_name_H-M   'P 1'
#
loop_
_entity.id
_entity.type
_entity.pdbx_description
1 polymer ?
#
loop_
_entity_poly.entity_id
_entity_poly.type
_entity_poly.pdbx_seq_one_letter_code
_entity_poly.pdbx_strand_id
1 'polypeptide(L)'
;MSSSLEDEDPSSQLRATLHESITRSLSSRRPLLTHLNADTTWLLSIPYPATSSSLRNRAFYHILIDPWLQGGQSDVAAFFSQQWHATPSAAQTISEVEDVIRRIEDAAKGKEKADMGVANSLEEGEGDVIVVDNDGVVEEEGNIIDVVVVSHEFTDHMHKETLLEIPNAVPVFATVKAAEIIRSWKHFDTVAEVPRFNGDWRKSSNERLPEWLGVSRVAKPGMDLLYYHSAIMIAFPKGEDGEAEAVIYTPHGITPADLAPVAEAEPRIFTLALLHGLQDISLPRAQLNKGAHNGLKAQRLLNAKYWIGTHDEVKKGGGIVSYFLNRKQITLKDAIEKEKTEHGDKLEGSVLESMRDVRFEDLGNGESLFLE
;
A
#
# COMPACT_ATOMS: atom_id res chain seq x y z
N MET A 1 -17.18 22.38 -29.32
CA MET A 1 -17.65 21.61 -28.15
C MET A 1 -16.41 20.98 -27.53
N SER A 2 -15.88 21.63 -26.52
CA SER A 2 -14.69 21.18 -25.78
C SER A 2 -15.20 20.33 -24.62
N SER A 3 -14.94 19.02 -24.62
CA SER A 3 -15.24 18.19 -23.45
C SER A 3 -14.27 18.55 -22.34
N SER A 4 -14.79 19.12 -21.26
CA SER A 4 -14.07 19.32 -20.01
C SER A 4 -13.64 17.97 -19.45
N LEU A 5 -12.34 17.78 -19.28
CA LEU A 5 -11.71 16.70 -18.52
C LEU A 5 -11.80 16.94 -17.00
N GLU A 6 -12.83 17.63 -16.54
CA GLU A 6 -13.00 18.00 -15.13
C GLU A 6 -14.27 17.30 -14.60
N ASP A 7 -14.07 16.52 -13.54
CA ASP A 7 -15.02 15.68 -12.79
C ASP A 7 -15.32 14.27 -13.32
N GLU A 8 -14.29 13.45 -13.56
CA GLU A 8 -14.48 11.99 -13.44
C GLU A 8 -14.53 11.58 -11.95
N ASP A 9 -15.58 10.85 -11.57
CA ASP A 9 -15.76 10.29 -10.23
C ASP A 9 -14.59 9.36 -9.84
N PRO A 10 -14.01 9.45 -8.62
CA PRO A 10 -12.86 8.63 -8.20
C PRO A 10 -13.02 7.12 -8.42
N SER A 11 -14.25 6.60 -8.29
CA SER A 11 -14.55 5.18 -8.57
C SER A 11 -14.39 4.85 -10.06
N SER A 12 -14.71 5.80 -10.95
CA SER A 12 -14.57 5.65 -12.40
C SER A 12 -13.10 5.73 -12.85
N GLN A 13 -12.31 6.64 -12.26
CA GLN A 13 -10.86 6.69 -12.47
C GLN A 13 -10.17 5.39 -12.01
N LEU A 14 -10.61 4.85 -10.87
CA LEU A 14 -10.14 3.55 -10.38
C LEU A 14 -10.40 2.43 -11.37
N ARG A 15 -11.58 2.36 -11.98
CA ARG A 15 -11.89 1.36 -13.01
C ARG A 15 -10.95 1.45 -14.21
N ALA A 16 -10.71 2.65 -14.74
CA ALA A 16 -9.90 2.82 -15.94
C ALA A 16 -8.42 2.45 -15.71
N THR A 17 -7.82 2.93 -14.62
CA THR A 17 -6.41 2.68 -14.30
C THR A 17 -6.13 1.22 -13.92
N LEU A 18 -7.10 0.56 -13.29
CA LEU A 18 -7.02 -0.86 -12.95
C LEU A 18 -6.90 -1.72 -14.20
N HIS A 19 -7.78 -1.56 -15.20
CA HIS A 19 -7.81 -2.45 -16.37
C HIS A 19 -6.48 -2.47 -17.14
N GLU A 20 -5.87 -1.32 -17.37
CA GLU A 20 -4.56 -1.23 -18.04
C GLU A 20 -3.45 -1.90 -17.21
N SER A 21 -3.41 -1.58 -15.91
CA SER A 21 -2.38 -2.10 -14.99
C SER A 21 -2.49 -3.61 -14.78
N ILE A 22 -3.72 -4.13 -14.70
CA ILE A 22 -3.99 -5.57 -14.58
C ILE A 22 -3.53 -6.29 -15.85
N THR A 23 -3.90 -5.79 -17.04
CA THR A 23 -3.49 -6.42 -18.31
C THR A 23 -1.96 -6.57 -18.41
N ARG A 24 -1.22 -5.53 -18.00
CA ARG A 24 0.25 -5.58 -17.93
C ARG A 24 0.76 -6.53 -16.85
N SER A 25 0.16 -6.48 -15.66
CA SER A 25 0.47 -7.36 -14.53
C SER A 25 0.36 -8.84 -14.87
N LEU A 26 -0.72 -9.23 -15.53
CA LEU A 26 -0.97 -10.63 -15.89
C LEU A 26 0.03 -11.17 -16.89
N SER A 27 0.39 -10.37 -17.89
CA SER A 27 1.35 -10.78 -18.92
C SER A 27 2.76 -11.02 -18.37
N SER A 28 3.09 -10.37 -17.25
CA SER A 28 4.44 -10.32 -16.69
C SER A 28 4.56 -10.93 -15.28
N ARG A 29 3.44 -11.34 -14.67
CA ARG A 29 3.34 -11.84 -13.28
C ARG A 29 4.06 -10.92 -12.28
N ARG A 30 3.72 -9.63 -12.26
CA ARG A 30 4.26 -8.69 -11.28
C ARG A 30 3.20 -8.09 -10.35
N PRO A 31 3.58 -7.58 -9.17
CA PRO A 31 2.64 -6.96 -8.25
C PRO A 31 1.89 -5.76 -8.83
N LEU A 32 0.66 -5.59 -8.36
CA LEU A 32 -0.19 -4.43 -8.59
C LEU A 32 -0.39 -3.69 -7.27
N LEU A 33 -0.11 -2.40 -7.25
CA LEU A 33 -0.34 -1.53 -6.10
C LEU A 33 -1.46 -0.54 -6.43
N THR A 34 -2.50 -0.50 -5.61
CA THR A 34 -3.63 0.43 -5.76
C THR A 34 -3.72 1.33 -4.54
N HIS A 35 -3.79 2.64 -4.75
CA HIS A 35 -4.03 3.61 -3.69
C HIS A 35 -5.53 3.81 -3.52
N LEU A 36 -6.07 3.46 -2.35
CA LEU A 36 -7.52 3.42 -2.11
C LEU A 36 -8.07 4.71 -1.49
N ASN A 37 -7.19 5.54 -0.91
CA ASN A 37 -7.50 6.89 -0.46
C ASN A 37 -6.38 7.85 -0.89
N ALA A 38 -6.41 9.12 -0.49
CA ALA A 38 -5.34 10.08 -0.83
C ALA A 38 -4.17 10.10 0.18
N ASP A 39 -4.10 9.12 1.09
CA ASP A 39 -3.26 9.15 2.28
C ASP A 39 -2.46 7.85 2.47
N THR A 40 -3.03 6.84 3.13
CA THR A 40 -2.31 5.65 3.64
C THR A 40 -2.94 4.31 3.33
N THR A 41 -4.13 4.25 2.74
CA THR A 41 -4.78 2.96 2.48
C THR A 41 -4.32 2.41 1.13
N TRP A 42 -3.62 1.28 1.17
CA TRP A 42 -3.11 0.61 -0.03
C TRP A 42 -3.66 -0.80 -0.18
N LEU A 43 -3.96 -1.21 -1.41
CA LEU A 43 -4.18 -2.61 -1.76
C LEU A 43 -2.98 -3.08 -2.58
N LEU A 44 -2.20 -4.01 -2.02
CA LEU A 44 -1.09 -4.67 -2.71
C LEU A 44 -1.52 -6.07 -3.13
N SER A 45 -1.58 -6.31 -4.43
CA SER A 45 -1.93 -7.61 -5.02
C SER A 45 -0.67 -8.26 -5.59
N ILE A 46 -0.21 -9.34 -4.96
CA ILE A 46 1.03 -10.04 -5.34
C ILE A 46 0.66 -11.33 -6.08
N PRO A 47 1.13 -11.56 -7.32
CA PRO A 47 0.88 -12.81 -8.01
C PRO A 47 1.38 -14.00 -7.19
N TYR A 48 0.59 -15.07 -7.12
CA TYR A 48 1.08 -16.30 -6.53
C TYR A 48 2.33 -16.80 -7.30
N PRO A 49 3.41 -17.19 -6.60
CA PRO A 49 4.59 -17.71 -7.27
C PRO A 49 4.26 -19.06 -7.93
N ALA A 50 4.97 -19.39 -9.01
CA ALA A 50 4.75 -20.64 -9.75
C ALA A 50 4.90 -21.90 -8.87
N THR A 51 5.69 -21.80 -7.80
CA THR A 51 5.94 -22.87 -6.83
C THR A 51 4.86 -23.01 -5.75
N SER A 52 3.94 -22.04 -5.61
CA SER A 52 2.85 -22.08 -4.64
C SER A 52 1.59 -21.47 -5.26
N SER A 53 0.74 -22.32 -5.84
CA SER A 53 -0.56 -21.91 -6.38
C SER A 53 -1.59 -21.64 -5.28
N SER A 54 -2.51 -20.70 -5.53
CA SER A 54 -3.65 -20.48 -4.66
C SER A 54 -4.52 -21.75 -4.54
N LEU A 55 -4.86 -22.14 -3.31
CA LEU A 55 -5.85 -23.19 -3.06
C LEU A 55 -7.26 -22.79 -3.52
N ARG A 56 -7.52 -21.48 -3.67
CA ARG A 56 -8.80 -20.91 -4.12
C ARG A 56 -8.77 -20.54 -5.61
N ASN A 57 -7.79 -21.02 -6.37
CA ASN A 57 -7.64 -20.71 -7.79
C ASN A 57 -7.68 -19.20 -8.12
N ARG A 58 -7.08 -18.39 -7.24
CA ARG A 58 -6.88 -16.94 -7.43
C ARG A 58 -5.51 -16.66 -8.02
N ALA A 59 -5.42 -15.60 -8.82
CA ALA A 59 -4.19 -15.17 -9.47
C ALA A 59 -3.27 -14.41 -8.51
N PHE A 60 -3.86 -13.65 -7.57
CA PHE A 60 -3.15 -12.79 -6.64
C PHE A 60 -3.48 -13.09 -5.18
N TYR A 61 -2.51 -12.78 -4.33
CA TYR A 61 -2.65 -12.67 -2.89
C TYR A 61 -2.85 -11.19 -2.54
N HIS A 62 -3.97 -10.84 -1.90
CA HIS A 62 -4.39 -9.46 -1.69
C HIS A 62 -4.14 -9.00 -0.26
N ILE A 63 -3.28 -7.99 -0.12
CA ILE A 63 -2.87 -7.40 1.15
C ILE A 63 -3.48 -6.01 1.26
N LEU A 64 -4.36 -5.80 2.26
CA LEU A 64 -4.88 -4.48 2.59
C LEU A 64 -4.00 -3.84 3.67
N ILE A 65 -3.46 -2.65 3.39
CA ILE A 65 -2.52 -1.95 4.26
C ILE A 65 -3.20 -0.71 4.82
N ASP A 66 -3.12 -0.54 6.14
CA ASP A 66 -3.55 0.65 6.89
C ASP A 66 -4.95 1.19 6.52
N PRO A 67 -6.02 0.38 6.66
CA PRO A 67 -7.32 0.75 6.15
C PRO A 67 -7.99 1.89 6.96
N TRP A 68 -8.14 3.03 6.31
CA TRP A 68 -9.02 4.14 6.69
C TRP A 68 -9.75 4.66 5.44
N LEU A 69 -11.00 4.24 5.27
CA LEU A 69 -11.77 4.50 4.04
C LEU A 69 -12.77 5.67 4.22
N GLN A 70 -13.36 5.79 5.39
CA GLN A 70 -14.36 6.81 5.70
C GLN A 70 -14.32 7.19 7.18
N GLY A 71 -15.10 8.20 7.56
CA GLY A 71 -15.16 8.68 8.94
C GLY A 71 -13.99 9.59 9.30
N GLY A 72 -14.01 10.09 10.54
CA GLY A 72 -12.95 10.93 11.07
C GLY A 72 -12.06 10.14 12.03
N GLN A 73 -10.76 10.42 12.00
CA GLN A 73 -9.79 9.87 12.93
C GLN A 73 -9.60 10.80 14.14
N SER A 74 -9.24 10.25 15.30
CA SER A 74 -8.86 11.02 16.48
C SER A 74 -7.94 10.23 17.41
N ASP A 75 -6.73 10.77 17.64
CA ASP A 75 -5.75 10.19 18.57
C ASP A 75 -5.64 10.97 19.89
N VAL A 76 -5.55 10.24 21.00
CA VAL A 76 -5.32 10.72 22.39
C VAL A 76 -6.31 11.79 22.85
N ALA A 77 -7.53 11.31 23.12
CA ALA A 77 -8.72 12.04 23.57
C ALA A 77 -9.24 13.09 22.57
N ALA A 78 -10.56 13.14 22.38
CA ALA A 78 -11.26 13.93 21.36
C ALA A 78 -10.96 15.45 21.34
N PHE A 79 -10.18 15.96 22.29
CA PHE A 79 -9.67 17.32 22.32
C PHE A 79 -8.34 17.54 21.57
N PHE A 80 -7.65 16.50 21.08
CA PHE A 80 -6.30 16.65 20.51
C PHE A 80 -6.23 16.96 19.00
N SER A 81 -7.02 16.31 18.15
CA SER A 81 -7.28 16.74 16.77
C SER A 81 -8.27 15.74 16.19
N GLN A 82 -9.35 16.21 15.55
CA GLN A 82 -10.16 15.36 14.68
C GLN A 82 -9.79 15.69 13.25
N GLN A 83 -9.52 14.66 12.44
CA GLN A 83 -9.15 14.82 11.04
C GLN A 83 -10.02 13.93 10.16
N TRP A 84 -10.24 14.38 8.93
CA TRP A 84 -11.00 13.70 7.90
C TRP A 84 -10.22 13.79 6.60
N HIS A 85 -10.43 12.82 5.72
CA HIS A 85 -9.99 12.94 4.34
C HIS A 85 -10.50 14.24 3.72
N ALA A 86 -9.61 14.93 3.02
CA ALA A 86 -9.97 16.11 2.24
C ALA A 86 -10.79 15.71 1.01
N THR A 87 -10.44 14.58 0.41
CA THR A 87 -11.09 13.95 -0.74
C THR A 87 -11.67 12.60 -0.32
N PRO A 88 -12.94 12.27 -0.61
CA PRO A 88 -13.48 10.95 -0.32
C PRO A 88 -12.62 9.84 -0.94
N SER A 89 -12.37 8.76 -0.20
CA SER A 89 -11.63 7.60 -0.68
C SER A 89 -12.29 6.99 -1.92
N ALA A 90 -11.49 6.47 -2.85
CA ALA A 90 -11.99 5.85 -4.07
C ALA A 90 -12.77 4.54 -3.80
N ALA A 91 -12.46 3.87 -2.69
CA ALA A 91 -13.31 2.89 -2.06
C ALA A 91 -13.71 3.39 -0.67
N GLN A 92 -15.00 3.43 -0.36
CA GLN A 92 -15.52 3.97 0.89
C GLN A 92 -15.86 2.90 1.92
N THR A 93 -16.00 1.64 1.50
CA THR A 93 -16.32 0.49 2.36
C THR A 93 -15.46 -0.71 2.03
N ILE A 94 -15.38 -1.67 2.96
CA ILE A 94 -14.69 -2.95 2.68
C ILE A 94 -15.36 -3.71 1.53
N SER A 95 -16.69 -3.62 1.38
CA SER A 95 -17.39 -4.22 0.24
C SER A 95 -16.92 -3.65 -1.11
N GLU A 96 -16.61 -2.36 -1.18
CA GLU A 96 -16.08 -1.74 -2.39
C GLU A 96 -14.63 -2.14 -2.65
N VAL A 97 -13.81 -2.29 -1.60
CA VAL A 97 -12.45 -2.87 -1.73
C VAL A 97 -12.52 -4.30 -2.25
N GLU A 98 -13.50 -5.07 -1.76
CA GLU A 98 -13.76 -6.42 -2.24
C GLU A 98 -14.20 -6.45 -3.71
N ASP A 99 -14.99 -5.48 -4.16
CA ASP A 99 -15.31 -5.33 -5.59
C ASP A 99 -14.08 -5.03 -6.44
N VAL A 100 -13.13 -4.23 -5.93
CA VAL A 100 -11.83 -4.00 -6.60
C VAL A 100 -11.06 -5.31 -6.73
N ILE A 101 -11.00 -6.12 -5.68
CA ILE A 101 -10.35 -7.44 -5.69
C ILE A 101 -11.01 -8.37 -6.70
N ARG A 102 -12.35 -8.46 -6.69
CA ARG A 102 -13.10 -9.28 -7.66
C ARG A 102 -12.77 -8.90 -9.10
N ARG A 103 -12.71 -7.60 -9.41
CA ARG A 103 -12.33 -7.12 -10.75
C ARG A 103 -10.90 -7.48 -11.12
N ILE A 104 -9.95 -7.36 -10.19
CA ILE A 104 -8.55 -7.79 -10.42
C ILE A 104 -8.51 -9.28 -10.81
N GLU A 105 -9.23 -10.12 -10.06
CA GLU A 105 -9.29 -11.57 -10.29
C GLU A 105 -10.07 -11.95 -11.57
N ASP A 106 -11.16 -11.25 -11.90
CA ASP A 106 -11.93 -11.51 -13.12
C ASP A 106 -11.17 -11.08 -14.39
N ALA A 107 -10.50 -9.93 -14.34
CA ALA A 107 -9.58 -9.50 -15.37
C ALA A 107 -8.42 -10.51 -15.51
N ALA A 108 -7.91 -11.06 -14.40
CA ALA A 108 -6.92 -12.13 -14.39
C ALA A 108 -7.36 -13.40 -15.11
N LYS A 109 -8.64 -13.76 -14.95
CA LYS A 109 -9.26 -14.93 -15.58
C LYS A 109 -9.74 -14.65 -17.01
N GLY A 110 -9.58 -13.43 -17.51
CA GLY A 110 -10.06 -13.01 -18.84
C GLY A 110 -11.58 -12.89 -18.96
N LYS A 111 -12.30 -12.78 -17.83
CA LYS A 111 -13.77 -12.78 -17.76
C LYS A 111 -14.41 -11.42 -18.09
N GLU A 112 -13.69 -10.30 -17.96
CA GLU A 112 -14.27 -8.96 -18.24
C GLU A 112 -14.74 -8.77 -19.70
N LYS A 113 -14.19 -9.52 -20.67
CA LYS A 113 -14.67 -9.46 -22.06
C LYS A 113 -16.05 -10.09 -22.26
N ALA A 114 -16.55 -10.90 -21.33
CA ALA A 114 -17.87 -11.53 -21.44
C ALA A 114 -19.01 -10.60 -20.96
N ASP A 115 -18.78 -9.79 -19.92
CA ASP A 115 -19.83 -8.96 -19.31
C ASP A 115 -20.13 -7.65 -20.06
N MET A 116 -19.21 -7.17 -20.91
CA MET A 116 -19.50 -6.04 -21.82
C MET A 116 -20.22 -6.45 -23.12
N GLY A 117 -20.58 -7.73 -23.28
CA GLY A 117 -21.22 -8.28 -24.48
C GLY A 117 -22.76 -8.28 -24.49
N VAL A 118 -23.43 -7.88 -23.41
CA VAL A 118 -24.91 -7.96 -23.29
C VAL A 118 -25.58 -6.58 -23.29
N ALA A 119 -25.22 -5.74 -24.25
CA ALA A 119 -25.94 -4.50 -24.54
C ALA A 119 -25.90 -4.18 -26.03
N ASN A 120 -26.40 -5.10 -26.87
CA ASN A 120 -26.87 -4.82 -28.23
C ASN A 120 -27.61 -6.03 -28.82
N SER A 121 -28.88 -6.18 -28.46
CA SER A 121 -29.88 -6.81 -29.34
C SER A 121 -31.28 -6.62 -28.76
N LEU A 122 -31.89 -5.48 -29.07
CA LEU A 122 -33.33 -5.42 -29.23
C LEU A 122 -33.60 -5.85 -30.68
N GLU A 123 -34.13 -7.05 -30.88
CA GLU A 123 -35.09 -7.35 -31.95
C GLU A 123 -35.82 -8.66 -31.65
N GLU A 124 -37.10 -8.66 -32.00
CA GLU A 124 -38.15 -9.60 -31.63
C GLU A 124 -37.98 -10.99 -32.28
N GLY A 125 -38.29 -12.06 -31.55
CA GLY A 125 -38.44 -13.39 -32.14
C GLY A 125 -38.48 -14.52 -31.12
N GLU A 126 -39.53 -15.32 -31.17
CA GLU A 126 -39.80 -16.50 -30.36
C GLU A 126 -38.62 -17.48 -30.21
N GLY A 127 -38.42 -17.95 -28.96
CA GLY A 127 -38.08 -19.34 -28.67
C GLY A 127 -36.68 -19.83 -29.01
N ASP A 128 -35.74 -19.69 -28.08
CA ASP A 128 -34.94 -20.83 -27.65
C ASP A 128 -34.38 -20.56 -26.24
N VAL A 129 -34.77 -21.43 -25.30
CA VAL A 129 -34.27 -21.41 -23.93
C VAL A 129 -32.85 -21.96 -23.95
N ILE A 130 -31.86 -21.07 -23.92
CA ILE A 130 -30.50 -21.48 -23.54
C ILE A 130 -30.48 -21.57 -22.02
N VAL A 131 -30.72 -22.77 -21.50
CA VAL A 131 -30.37 -23.14 -20.14
C VAL A 131 -28.84 -23.16 -20.09
N VAL A 132 -28.24 -22.14 -19.49
CA VAL A 132 -26.85 -22.26 -19.04
C VAL A 132 -26.89 -23.03 -17.74
N ASP A 133 -26.88 -24.36 -17.85
CA ASP A 133 -26.35 -25.20 -16.77
C ASP A 133 -24.88 -24.83 -16.66
N ASN A 134 -24.56 -24.01 -15.67
CA ASN A 134 -23.24 -24.06 -15.06
C ASN A 134 -23.52 -24.43 -13.61
N ASP A 135 -23.15 -25.66 -13.28
CA ASP A 135 -23.18 -26.22 -11.94
C ASP A 135 -22.81 -25.13 -10.93
N GLY A 136 -23.82 -24.74 -10.16
CA GLY A 136 -23.69 -23.87 -9.01
C GLY A 136 -22.83 -24.54 -7.96
N VAL A 137 -21.51 -24.49 -8.15
CA VAL A 137 -20.64 -24.21 -7.03
C VAL A 137 -20.81 -22.72 -6.80
N VAL A 138 -21.75 -22.38 -5.92
CA VAL A 138 -21.61 -21.17 -5.12
C VAL A 138 -20.23 -21.34 -4.48
N GLU A 139 -19.19 -20.73 -5.06
CA GLU A 139 -17.90 -20.65 -4.37
C GLU A 139 -18.24 -20.08 -3.00
N GLU A 140 -18.04 -20.87 -1.94
CA GLU A 140 -18.29 -20.42 -0.58
C GLU A 140 -17.69 -19.02 -0.44
N GLU A 141 -18.47 -18.07 0.08
CA GLU A 141 -18.08 -16.68 0.38
C GLU A 141 -16.89 -16.66 1.35
N GLY A 142 -15.72 -17.06 0.85
CA GLY A 142 -14.47 -17.03 1.56
C GLY A 142 -13.91 -15.62 1.45
N ASN A 143 -13.32 -15.14 2.54
CA ASN A 143 -12.70 -13.81 2.58
C ASN A 143 -11.76 -13.61 1.38
N ILE A 144 -11.98 -12.56 0.58
CA ILE A 144 -11.17 -12.31 -0.61
C ILE A 144 -9.98 -11.38 -0.34
N ILE A 145 -10.02 -10.64 0.77
CA ILE A 145 -8.83 -10.05 1.38
C ILE A 145 -8.10 -11.16 2.11
N ASP A 146 -6.83 -11.40 1.75
CA ASP A 146 -6.05 -12.48 2.35
C ASP A 146 -5.49 -12.10 3.71
N VAL A 147 -5.07 -10.85 3.86
CA VAL A 147 -4.46 -10.36 5.09
C VAL A 147 -4.57 -8.84 5.17
N VAL A 148 -4.72 -8.35 6.39
CA VAL A 148 -4.61 -6.93 6.70
C VAL A 148 -3.28 -6.68 7.39
N VAL A 149 -2.55 -5.65 6.95
CA VAL A 149 -1.30 -5.21 7.59
C VAL A 149 -1.49 -3.80 8.15
N VAL A 150 -1.21 -3.61 9.43
CA VAL A 150 -1.33 -2.32 10.13
C VAL A 150 0.04 -1.87 10.63
N SER A 151 0.50 -0.73 10.14
CA SER A 151 1.84 -0.21 10.36
C SER A 151 2.00 0.50 11.71
N HIS A 152 0.98 1.22 12.17
CA HIS A 152 1.06 2.05 13.38
C HIS A 152 -0.25 2.03 14.19
N GLU A 153 -0.16 2.40 15.47
CA GLU A 153 -1.31 2.42 16.39
C GLU A 153 -2.24 3.64 16.27
N PHE A 154 -1.97 4.54 15.33
CA PHE A 154 -2.77 5.75 15.13
C PHE A 154 -4.02 5.47 14.29
N THR A 155 -5.06 6.24 14.54
CA THR A 155 -6.39 5.99 13.96
C THR A 155 -6.48 6.26 12.45
N ASP A 156 -5.54 6.99 11.86
CA ASP A 156 -5.36 7.14 10.40
C ASP A 156 -4.59 5.98 9.73
N HIS A 157 -4.10 5.03 10.52
CA HIS A 157 -3.49 3.78 10.06
C HIS A 157 -4.30 2.54 10.48
N MET A 158 -5.07 2.67 11.56
CA MET A 158 -5.78 1.58 12.23
C MET A 158 -7.20 2.04 12.55
N HIS A 159 -7.94 2.51 11.54
CA HIS A 159 -9.26 3.06 11.74
C HIS A 159 -10.24 1.97 12.17
N LYS A 160 -10.79 2.11 13.38
CA LYS A 160 -11.57 1.06 14.03
C LYS A 160 -12.81 0.70 13.23
N GLU A 161 -13.60 1.67 12.83
CA GLU A 161 -14.86 1.47 12.12
C GLU A 161 -14.63 0.75 10.80
N THR A 162 -13.59 1.14 10.05
CA THR A 162 -13.20 0.46 8.80
C THR A 162 -12.76 -0.98 9.06
N LEU A 163 -11.89 -1.20 10.05
CA LEU A 163 -11.38 -2.53 10.38
C LEU A 163 -12.50 -3.48 10.84
N LEU A 164 -13.51 -2.97 11.55
CA LEU A 164 -14.63 -3.79 12.01
C LEU A 164 -15.62 -4.18 10.88
N GLU A 165 -15.55 -3.55 9.70
CA GLU A 165 -16.27 -4.01 8.51
C GLU A 165 -15.65 -5.30 7.91
N ILE A 166 -14.37 -5.57 8.19
CA ILE A 166 -13.64 -6.73 7.63
C ILE A 166 -14.12 -8.03 8.31
N PRO A 167 -14.36 -9.13 7.59
CA PRO A 167 -14.69 -10.41 8.19
C PRO A 167 -13.66 -10.87 9.25
N ASN A 168 -14.14 -11.40 10.38
CA ASN A 168 -13.30 -11.79 11.52
C ASN A 168 -12.21 -12.83 11.19
N ALA A 169 -12.46 -13.67 10.19
CA ALA A 169 -11.56 -14.72 9.75
C ALA A 169 -10.38 -14.19 8.90
N VAL A 170 -10.38 -12.92 8.48
CA VAL A 170 -9.21 -12.30 7.84
C VAL A 170 -8.14 -12.05 8.91
N PRO A 171 -6.93 -12.62 8.77
CA PRO A 171 -5.87 -12.38 9.74
C PRO A 171 -5.34 -10.95 9.65
N VAL A 172 -5.07 -10.35 10.81
CA VAL A 172 -4.47 -9.01 10.92
C VAL A 172 -3.05 -9.13 11.46
N PHE A 173 -2.09 -8.55 10.76
CA PHE A 173 -0.70 -8.42 11.20
C PHE A 173 -0.41 -6.97 11.50
N ALA A 174 -0.09 -6.66 12.75
CA ALA A 174 0.08 -5.28 13.18
C ALA A 174 1.37 -5.10 13.99
N THR A 175 1.87 -3.87 14.08
CA THR A 175 2.94 -3.57 15.04
C THR A 175 2.45 -3.77 16.47
N VAL A 176 3.37 -4.00 17.42
CA VAL A 176 3.06 -4.49 18.78
C VAL A 176 1.89 -3.75 19.45
N LYS A 177 1.92 -2.42 19.44
CA LYS A 177 0.86 -1.60 20.03
C LYS A 177 -0.45 -1.64 19.26
N ALA A 178 -0.38 -1.57 17.94
CA ALA A 178 -1.56 -1.68 17.08
C ALA A 178 -2.24 -3.04 17.29
N ALA A 179 -1.47 -4.13 17.34
CA ALA A 179 -1.96 -5.47 17.62
C ALA A 179 -2.66 -5.56 18.99
N GLU A 180 -2.08 -4.97 20.04
CA GLU A 180 -2.70 -4.92 21.37
C GLU A 180 -4.07 -4.23 21.34
N ILE A 181 -4.17 -3.08 20.66
CA ILE A 181 -5.42 -2.32 20.53
C ILE A 181 -6.45 -3.11 19.71
N ILE A 182 -6.07 -3.65 18.54
CA ILE A 182 -6.99 -4.42 17.68
C ILE A 182 -7.52 -5.65 18.43
N ARG A 183 -6.66 -6.39 19.16
CA ARG A 183 -7.08 -7.52 20.00
C ARG A 183 -8.12 -7.11 21.04
N SER A 184 -8.01 -5.90 21.60
CA SER A 184 -8.96 -5.40 22.59
C SER A 184 -10.38 -5.22 22.03
N TRP A 185 -10.53 -5.08 20.71
CA TRP A 185 -11.83 -4.95 20.05
C TRP A 185 -12.58 -6.28 19.95
N LYS A 186 -11.89 -7.42 20.13
CA LYS A 186 -12.48 -8.78 20.14
C LYS A 186 -13.29 -9.10 18.88
N HIS A 187 -12.80 -8.63 17.73
CA HIS A 187 -13.44 -8.82 16.44
C HIS A 187 -12.78 -9.95 15.63
N PHE A 188 -11.46 -9.87 15.42
CA PHE A 188 -10.72 -10.83 14.59
C PHE A 188 -10.34 -12.10 15.33
N ASP A 189 -10.42 -13.24 14.64
CA ASP A 189 -9.98 -14.54 15.14
C ASP A 189 -8.45 -14.60 15.27
N THR A 190 -7.74 -13.90 14.38
CA THR A 190 -6.28 -13.88 14.32
C THR A 190 -5.74 -12.45 14.25
N VAL A 191 -5.04 -12.03 15.32
CA VAL A 191 -4.25 -10.80 15.34
C VAL A 191 -2.81 -11.14 15.76
N ALA A 192 -1.90 -11.10 14.80
CA ALA A 192 -0.49 -11.41 14.98
C ALA A 192 0.37 -10.14 14.97
N GLU A 193 1.53 -10.22 15.63
CA GLU A 193 2.51 -9.14 15.59
C GLU A 193 3.39 -9.27 14.35
N VAL A 194 3.67 -8.14 13.70
CA VAL A 194 4.69 -8.07 12.65
C VAL A 194 6.07 -8.17 13.31
N PRO A 195 6.84 -9.24 13.03
CA PRO A 195 8.17 -9.40 13.62
C PRO A 195 9.15 -8.36 13.10
N ARG A 196 10.17 -8.06 13.90
CA ARG A 196 11.25 -7.14 13.52
C ARG A 196 12.17 -7.79 12.49
N PHE A 197 12.53 -7.02 11.47
CA PHE A 197 13.48 -7.46 10.45
C PHE A 197 14.89 -7.63 11.03
N ASN A 198 15.54 -8.75 10.72
CA ASN A 198 16.85 -9.13 11.25
C ASN A 198 17.93 -9.37 10.17
N GLY A 199 17.66 -9.03 8.92
CA GLY A 199 18.59 -9.21 7.79
C GLY A 199 18.24 -10.38 6.86
N ASP A 200 17.34 -11.29 7.26
CA ASP A 200 16.83 -12.38 6.41
C ASP A 200 15.30 -12.36 6.42
N TRP A 201 14.67 -12.07 5.28
CA TRP A 201 13.22 -11.91 5.17
C TRP A 201 12.45 -13.19 5.49
N ARG A 202 13.06 -14.35 5.19
CA ARG A 202 12.48 -15.68 5.43
C ARG A 202 12.40 -16.03 6.92
N LYS A 203 13.32 -15.45 7.71
CA LYS A 203 13.39 -15.63 9.16
C LYS A 203 12.75 -14.48 9.95
N SER A 204 12.38 -13.43 9.25
CA SER A 204 11.77 -12.23 9.81
C SER A 204 10.28 -12.15 9.48
N SER A 205 9.60 -13.29 9.35
CA SER A 205 8.16 -13.31 9.13
C SER A 205 7.42 -14.21 10.09
N ASN A 206 6.10 -14.05 10.11
CA ASN A 206 5.23 -14.80 10.97
C ASN A 206 4.80 -16.09 10.26
N GLU A 207 4.86 -17.21 10.98
CA GLU A 207 4.54 -18.56 10.49
C GLU A 207 3.11 -18.73 9.95
N ARG A 208 2.20 -17.78 10.23
CA ARG A 208 0.83 -17.79 9.72
C ARG A 208 0.68 -17.23 8.31
N LEU A 209 1.70 -16.54 7.79
CA LEU A 209 1.73 -16.11 6.40
C LEU A 209 2.16 -17.27 5.50
N PRO A 210 1.81 -17.27 4.20
CA PRO A 210 2.39 -18.21 3.25
C PRO A 210 3.92 -18.19 3.31
N GLU A 211 4.57 -19.35 3.20
CA GLU A 211 6.04 -19.46 3.34
C GLU A 211 6.83 -18.57 2.37
N TRP A 212 6.22 -18.23 1.24
CA TRP A 212 6.80 -17.35 0.22
C TRP A 212 6.59 -15.86 0.51
N LEU A 213 5.81 -15.47 1.53
CA LEU A 213 5.50 -14.08 1.83
C LEU A 213 6.10 -13.66 3.18
N GLY A 214 6.91 -12.62 3.16
CA GLY A 214 7.49 -12.01 4.36
C GLY A 214 6.85 -10.66 4.67
N VAL A 215 6.24 -10.50 5.85
CA VAL A 215 5.92 -9.18 6.41
C VAL A 215 6.78 -8.93 7.65
N SER A 216 7.55 -7.83 7.64
CA SER A 216 8.48 -7.47 8.71
C SER A 216 8.45 -5.98 9.05
N ARG A 217 8.76 -5.63 10.29
CA ARG A 217 8.94 -4.25 10.75
C ARG A 217 10.43 -3.87 10.70
N VAL A 218 10.76 -2.82 9.96
CA VAL A 218 12.12 -2.25 9.92
C VAL A 218 12.15 -1.01 10.81
N ALA A 219 13.00 -1.02 11.84
CA ALA A 219 13.09 0.07 12.82
C ALA A 219 14.44 0.04 13.54
N LYS A 220 14.78 1.17 14.19
CA LYS A 220 16.00 1.30 15.00
C LYS A 220 16.15 0.18 16.04
N PRO A 221 17.27 -0.57 16.09
CA PRO A 221 17.51 -1.59 17.10
C PRO A 221 17.46 -1.05 18.52
N GLY A 222 16.77 -1.76 19.43
CA GLY A 222 16.78 -1.48 20.87
C GLY A 222 16.14 -0.16 21.33
N MET A 223 15.59 0.65 20.42
CA MET A 223 14.86 1.86 20.73
C MET A 223 13.54 1.90 19.97
N ASP A 224 12.43 1.73 20.69
CA ASP A 224 11.06 1.97 20.21
C ASP A 224 10.55 3.34 20.69
N LEU A 225 11.43 4.33 20.84
CA LEU A 225 11.03 5.68 21.27
C LEU A 225 10.30 6.41 20.13
N LEU A 226 9.07 6.84 20.42
CA LEU A 226 8.08 7.47 19.55
C LEU A 226 7.34 6.56 18.56
N TYR A 227 7.76 5.29 18.36
CA TYR A 227 7.07 4.23 17.58
C TYR A 227 6.84 4.46 16.07
N TYR A 228 6.80 5.72 15.60
CA TYR A 228 6.26 6.02 14.27
C TYR A 228 7.28 6.18 13.14
N HIS A 229 8.58 6.35 13.44
CA HIS A 229 9.63 6.31 12.42
C HIS A 229 10.09 4.87 12.16
N SER A 230 9.19 4.05 11.63
CA SER A 230 9.45 2.67 11.22
C SER A 230 8.89 2.39 9.83
N ALA A 231 9.27 1.24 9.27
CA ALA A 231 8.74 0.75 8.00
C ALA A 231 8.05 -0.59 8.18
N ILE A 232 7.05 -0.84 7.36
CA ILE A 232 6.61 -2.20 7.02
C ILE A 232 7.30 -2.59 5.72
N MET A 233 7.97 -3.74 5.73
CA MET A 233 8.52 -4.36 4.53
C MET A 233 7.70 -5.60 4.20
N ILE A 234 7.18 -5.63 2.98
CA ILE A 234 6.49 -6.80 2.41
C ILE A 234 7.40 -7.37 1.34
N ALA A 235 8.02 -8.51 1.64
CA ALA A 235 9.00 -9.20 0.80
C ALA A 235 8.42 -10.49 0.20
N PHE A 236 8.78 -10.78 -1.03
CA PHE A 236 8.33 -11.97 -1.78
C PHE A 236 9.43 -12.40 -2.78
N PRO A 237 9.42 -13.67 -3.25
CA PRO A 237 10.43 -14.18 -4.17
C PRO A 237 10.52 -13.35 -5.44
N LYS A 238 11.75 -12.97 -5.80
CA LYS A 238 12.05 -12.41 -7.13
C LYS A 238 12.16 -13.49 -8.21
N GLY A 239 12.48 -14.72 -7.78
CA GLY A 239 12.74 -15.89 -8.61
C GLY A 239 13.05 -17.10 -7.72
N GLU A 240 13.78 -18.09 -8.26
CA GLU A 240 14.07 -19.34 -7.54
C GLU A 240 15.35 -19.28 -6.68
N ASP A 241 16.20 -18.26 -6.87
CA ASP A 241 17.53 -18.16 -6.24
C ASP A 241 17.50 -17.68 -4.77
N GLY A 242 16.32 -17.61 -4.15
CA GLY A 242 16.14 -17.15 -2.76
C GLY A 242 16.25 -15.64 -2.55
N GLU A 243 16.65 -14.87 -3.58
CA GLU A 243 16.52 -13.41 -3.60
C GLU A 243 15.05 -12.98 -3.48
N ALA A 244 14.83 -11.84 -2.83
CA ALA A 244 13.49 -11.26 -2.70
C ALA A 244 13.38 -9.91 -3.39
N GLU A 245 12.16 -9.60 -3.80
CA GLU A 245 11.70 -8.25 -4.04
C GLU A 245 10.90 -7.76 -2.83
N ALA A 246 10.88 -6.45 -2.61
CA ALA A 246 10.10 -5.89 -1.51
C ALA A 246 9.43 -4.56 -1.85
N VAL A 247 8.25 -4.37 -1.26
CA VAL A 247 7.60 -3.07 -1.08
C VAL A 247 7.90 -2.59 0.34
N ILE A 248 8.45 -1.39 0.48
CA ILE A 248 8.82 -0.79 1.76
C ILE A 248 7.95 0.43 1.99
N TYR A 249 7.13 0.38 3.03
CA TYR A 249 6.15 1.41 3.37
C TYR A 249 6.56 2.17 4.63
N THR A 250 6.72 3.49 4.50
CA THR A 250 7.26 4.41 5.52
C THR A 250 6.39 5.66 5.65
N PRO A 251 5.17 5.58 6.20
CA PRO A 251 4.21 6.70 6.19
C PRO A 251 4.74 7.97 6.87
N HIS A 252 5.49 7.80 7.96
CA HIS A 252 6.10 8.91 8.71
C HIS A 252 7.59 9.09 8.40
N GLY A 253 8.12 8.32 7.44
CA GLY A 253 9.54 8.25 7.11
C GLY A 253 10.40 7.50 8.13
N ILE A 254 11.59 7.11 7.70
CA ILE A 254 12.56 6.32 8.47
C ILE A 254 13.97 6.83 8.21
N THR A 255 14.87 6.75 9.20
CA THR A 255 16.24 7.18 8.95
C THR A 255 16.97 6.18 8.05
N PRO A 256 17.85 6.61 7.13
CA PRO A 256 18.60 5.68 6.29
C PRO A 256 19.42 4.66 7.11
N ALA A 257 19.95 5.07 8.27
CA ALA A 257 20.67 4.16 9.16
C ALA A 257 19.80 3.00 9.66
N ASP A 258 18.50 3.24 9.91
CA ASP A 258 17.57 2.20 10.35
C ASP A 258 17.10 1.30 9.20
N LEU A 259 17.27 1.73 7.94
CA LEU A 259 17.05 0.94 6.72
C LEU A 259 18.27 0.13 6.29
N ALA A 260 19.46 0.41 6.82
CA ALA A 260 20.69 -0.29 6.45
C ALA A 260 20.59 -1.82 6.49
N PRO A 261 19.90 -2.45 7.47
CA PRO A 261 19.72 -3.90 7.48
C PRO A 261 19.05 -4.45 6.21
N VAL A 262 18.17 -3.67 5.56
CA VAL A 262 17.50 -4.07 4.31
C VAL A 262 18.47 -4.00 3.13
N ALA A 263 19.28 -2.93 3.05
CA ALA A 263 20.29 -2.76 2.01
C ALA A 263 21.40 -3.83 2.10
N GLU A 264 21.68 -4.31 3.31
CA GLU A 264 22.71 -5.30 3.63
C GLU A 264 22.15 -6.73 3.79
N ALA A 265 20.87 -6.94 3.48
CA ALA A 265 20.19 -8.21 3.72
C ALA A 265 20.79 -9.37 2.93
N GLU A 266 20.81 -10.55 3.55
CA GLU A 266 21.19 -11.83 2.95
C GLU A 266 20.09 -12.86 3.25
N PRO A 267 19.31 -13.30 2.25
CA PRO A 267 19.51 -13.11 0.82
C PRO A 267 19.15 -11.69 0.39
N ARG A 268 19.72 -11.26 -0.74
CA ARG A 268 19.54 -9.90 -1.25
C ARG A 268 18.07 -9.55 -1.44
N ILE A 269 17.70 -8.34 -1.01
CA ILE A 269 16.38 -7.75 -1.21
C ILE A 269 16.47 -6.63 -2.23
N PHE A 270 15.68 -6.72 -3.30
CA PHE A 270 15.50 -5.68 -4.31
C PHE A 270 14.29 -4.85 -3.96
N THR A 271 14.50 -3.59 -3.60
CA THR A 271 13.38 -2.70 -3.29
C THR A 271 12.66 -2.31 -4.57
N LEU A 272 11.49 -2.88 -4.82
CA LEU A 272 10.65 -2.51 -5.95
C LEU A 272 10.05 -1.13 -5.73
N ALA A 273 9.34 -0.95 -4.62
CA ALA A 273 8.69 0.31 -4.32
C ALA A 273 9.04 0.77 -2.90
N LEU A 274 9.43 2.04 -2.79
CA LEU A 274 9.51 2.78 -1.54
C LEU A 274 8.30 3.72 -1.48
N LEU A 275 7.37 3.44 -0.58
CA LEU A 275 6.21 4.30 -0.32
C LEU A 275 6.60 5.26 0.81
N HIS A 276 6.93 6.49 0.45
CA HIS A 276 7.45 7.49 1.38
C HIS A 276 6.93 8.89 1.04
N GLY A 277 6.35 9.59 2.02
CA GLY A 277 5.82 10.93 1.83
C GLY A 277 6.87 12.00 1.54
N LEU A 278 6.47 13.02 0.79
CA LEU A 278 7.26 14.22 0.51
C LEU A 278 7.09 15.30 1.60
N GLN A 279 5.97 15.30 2.33
CA GLN A 279 5.70 16.30 3.35
C GLN A 279 6.58 16.13 4.59
N ASP A 280 7.32 17.19 4.92
CA ASP A 280 8.00 17.33 6.21
C ASP A 280 7.02 17.98 7.18
N ILE A 281 6.61 17.20 8.19
CA ILE A 281 5.66 17.62 9.22
C ILE A 281 6.35 17.53 10.56
N SER A 282 6.34 18.63 11.31
CA SER A 282 6.98 18.73 12.62
C SER A 282 6.14 19.51 13.62
N LEU A 283 6.31 19.17 14.89
CA LEU A 283 5.97 19.97 16.05
C LEU A 283 7.27 20.56 16.65
N PRO A 284 7.21 21.59 17.50
CA PRO A 284 8.41 22.24 18.06
C PRO A 284 9.44 21.31 18.73
N ARG A 285 9.04 20.10 19.14
CA ARG A 285 9.90 19.10 19.80
C ARG A 285 9.80 17.69 19.20
N ALA A 286 9.12 17.53 18.07
CA ALA A 286 8.93 16.21 17.46
C ALA A 286 8.89 16.32 15.93
N GLN A 287 9.65 15.48 15.25
CA GLN A 287 9.45 15.26 13.81
C GLN A 287 8.32 14.26 13.67
N LEU A 288 7.26 14.57 12.94
CA LEU A 288 6.14 13.65 12.69
C LEU A 288 6.35 12.90 11.36
N ASN A 289 6.57 13.62 10.27
CA ASN A 289 6.87 13.04 8.95
C ASN A 289 8.20 13.58 8.44
N LYS A 290 9.11 12.72 7.98
CA LYS A 290 10.48 13.14 7.61
C LYS A 290 10.62 13.80 6.22
N GLY A 291 9.61 13.68 5.36
CA GLY A 291 9.52 14.37 4.07
C GLY A 291 10.60 14.04 3.03
N ALA A 292 10.60 14.81 1.93
CA ALA A 292 11.31 14.51 0.70
C ALA A 292 12.83 14.36 0.84
N HIS A 293 13.50 15.18 1.67
CA HIS A 293 14.96 15.05 1.85
C HIS A 293 15.35 13.73 2.52
N ASN A 294 14.52 13.21 3.42
CA ASN A 294 14.75 11.91 4.02
C ASN A 294 14.38 10.79 3.04
N GLY A 295 13.25 10.93 2.34
CA GLY A 295 12.84 10.00 1.29
C GLY A 295 13.89 9.83 0.21
N LEU A 296 14.54 10.92 -0.25
CA LEU A 296 15.63 10.87 -1.23
C LEU A 296 16.80 10.04 -0.71
N LYS A 297 17.23 10.26 0.54
CA LYS A 297 18.32 9.47 1.15
C LYS A 297 17.95 7.99 1.30
N ALA A 298 16.72 7.69 1.66
CA ALA A 298 16.21 6.32 1.74
C ALA A 298 16.17 5.66 0.35
N GLN A 299 15.69 6.38 -0.68
CA GLN A 299 15.67 5.92 -2.06
C GLN A 299 17.09 5.60 -2.56
N ARG A 300 18.08 6.48 -2.30
CA ARG A 300 19.48 6.25 -2.69
C ARG A 300 20.09 5.04 -1.99
N LEU A 301 19.83 4.88 -0.69
CA LEU A 301 20.33 3.73 0.09
C LEU A 301 19.76 2.40 -0.43
N LEU A 302 18.46 2.35 -0.65
CA LEU A 302 17.76 1.13 -1.06
C LEU A 302 17.81 0.87 -2.57
N ASN A 303 18.22 1.89 -3.35
CA ASN A 303 18.11 1.93 -4.81
C ASN A 303 16.72 1.46 -5.28
N ALA A 304 15.68 2.01 -4.65
CA ALA A 304 14.30 1.63 -4.94
C ALA A 304 13.95 1.95 -6.40
N LYS A 305 13.32 0.99 -7.09
CA LYS A 305 12.94 1.15 -8.50
C LYS A 305 11.83 2.19 -8.67
N TYR A 306 10.91 2.25 -7.72
CA TYR A 306 9.84 3.24 -7.61
C TYR A 306 9.92 3.95 -6.28
N TRP A 307 9.75 5.27 -6.29
CA TRP A 307 9.40 6.05 -5.10
C TRP A 307 7.97 6.55 -5.28
N ILE A 308 7.07 6.10 -4.42
CA ILE A 308 5.65 6.45 -4.47
C ILE A 308 5.32 7.34 -3.28
N GLY A 309 4.64 8.46 -3.52
CA GLY A 309 4.15 9.34 -2.45
C GLY A 309 3.16 8.61 -1.53
N THR A 310 3.18 8.91 -0.23
CA THR A 310 2.19 8.39 0.73
C THR A 310 2.08 9.32 1.92
N HIS A 311 0.91 9.34 2.56
CA HIS A 311 0.62 10.14 3.75
C HIS A 311 0.92 11.65 3.53
N ASP A 312 0.70 12.11 2.29
CA ASP A 312 0.87 13.50 1.88
C ASP A 312 -0.48 14.24 1.77
N GLU A 313 -1.61 13.60 2.13
CA GLU A 313 -2.91 14.26 2.11
C GLU A 313 -2.91 15.46 3.06
N VAL A 314 -3.34 16.62 2.55
CA VAL A 314 -3.67 17.76 3.39
C VAL A 314 -5.08 17.58 3.96
N LYS A 315 -5.18 16.69 4.95
CA LYS A 315 -6.42 16.33 5.65
C LYS A 315 -7.20 17.56 6.14
N LYS A 316 -8.53 17.48 6.12
CA LYS A 316 -9.41 18.47 6.77
C LYS A 316 -9.40 18.20 8.26
N GLY A 317 -9.21 19.23 9.10
CA GLY A 317 -9.22 19.02 10.53
C GLY A 317 -9.02 20.28 11.34
N GLY A 318 -9.31 20.18 12.62
CA GLY A 318 -9.14 21.24 13.61
C GLY A 318 -8.68 20.69 14.95
N GLY A 319 -8.20 21.58 15.82
CA GLY A 319 -7.70 21.22 17.14
C GLY A 319 -6.57 22.16 17.57
N ILE A 320 -6.18 22.09 18.83
CA ILE A 320 -5.12 22.95 19.36
C ILE A 320 -3.77 22.59 18.69
N VAL A 321 -3.56 21.31 18.36
CA VAL A 321 -2.30 20.82 17.77
C VAL A 321 -2.07 21.37 16.36
N SER A 322 -3.11 21.59 15.56
CA SER A 322 -2.94 22.08 14.18
C SER A 322 -2.30 23.47 14.12
N TYR A 323 -2.46 24.30 15.16
CA TYR A 323 -1.78 25.61 15.27
C TYR A 323 -0.26 25.50 15.47
N PHE A 324 0.22 24.36 15.96
CA PHE A 324 1.65 24.12 16.22
C PHE A 324 2.32 23.27 15.14
N LEU A 325 1.56 22.74 14.18
CA LEU A 325 2.11 21.96 13.07
C LEU A 325 2.85 22.87 12.10
N ASN A 326 4.14 22.59 11.94
CA ASN A 326 4.93 23.12 10.84
C ASN A 326 4.93 22.10 9.69
N ARG A 327 4.35 22.50 8.56
CA ARG A 327 4.27 21.67 7.34
C ARG A 327 5.09 22.31 6.23
N LYS A 328 6.00 21.53 5.63
CA LYS A 328 6.73 21.93 4.41
C LYS A 328 6.42 20.93 3.32
N GLN A 329 5.80 21.42 2.26
CA GLN A 329 5.70 20.68 1.00
C GLN A 329 7.00 20.90 0.23
N ILE A 330 7.70 19.80 -0.02
CA ILE A 330 9.00 19.81 -0.70
C ILE A 330 8.82 18.93 -1.93
N THR A 331 9.03 19.49 -3.13
CA THR A 331 8.97 18.67 -4.35
C THR A 331 10.22 17.80 -4.44
N LEU A 332 10.14 16.70 -5.21
CA LEU A 332 11.34 15.91 -5.52
C LEU A 332 12.44 16.78 -6.13
N LYS A 333 12.07 17.72 -7.02
CA LYS A 333 12.99 18.64 -7.66
C LYS A 333 13.75 19.47 -6.62
N ASP A 334 13.03 20.06 -5.66
CA ASP A 334 13.65 20.85 -4.58
C ASP A 334 14.59 19.99 -3.73
N ALA A 335 14.21 18.74 -3.46
CA ALA A 335 15.04 17.81 -2.71
C ALA A 335 16.35 17.48 -3.44
N ILE A 336 16.31 17.23 -4.74
CA ILE A 336 17.48 16.96 -5.59
C ILE A 336 18.35 18.22 -5.72
N GLU A 337 17.77 19.40 -5.92
CA GLU A 337 18.52 20.66 -6.02
C GLU A 337 19.27 20.97 -4.72
N LYS A 338 18.62 20.74 -3.57
CA LYS A 338 19.29 20.89 -2.28
C LYS A 338 20.42 19.88 -2.10
N GLU A 339 20.21 18.61 -2.44
CA GLU A 339 21.27 17.60 -2.38
C GLU A 339 22.49 17.99 -3.24
N LYS A 340 22.26 18.51 -4.46
CA LYS A 340 23.32 19.03 -5.35
C LYS A 340 24.11 20.17 -4.71
N THR A 341 23.41 21.14 -4.12
CA THR A 341 24.06 22.28 -3.46
C THR A 341 24.86 21.88 -2.21
N GLU A 342 24.38 20.90 -1.44
CA GLU A 342 25.07 20.36 -0.26
C GLU A 342 26.35 19.58 -0.61
N HIS A 343 26.42 18.93 -1.78
CA HIS A 343 27.57 18.14 -2.22
C HIS A 343 28.55 18.91 -3.14
N GLY A 344 28.14 20.07 -3.67
CA GLY A 344 28.94 20.95 -4.54
C GLY A 344 29.23 20.38 -5.94
N ASP A 345 29.83 21.17 -6.83
CA ASP A 345 30.26 20.78 -8.21
C ASP A 345 31.34 19.67 -8.25
N LYS A 346 31.68 19.04 -7.10
CA LYS A 346 32.66 17.94 -7.00
C LYS A 346 32.00 16.57 -7.16
N LEU A 347 31.12 16.42 -8.14
CA LEU A 347 30.53 15.13 -8.46
C LEU A 347 31.45 14.39 -9.44
N GLU A 348 32.28 13.48 -8.93
CA GLU A 348 33.02 12.52 -9.77
C GLU A 348 32.09 11.35 -10.16
N GLY A 349 32.17 10.93 -11.44
CA GLY A 349 31.59 9.73 -12.04
C GLY A 349 30.49 8.99 -11.25
N SER A 350 30.90 8.09 -10.34
CA SER A 350 30.01 7.18 -9.58
C SER A 350 28.89 7.87 -8.80
N VAL A 351 29.10 9.10 -8.33
CA VAL A 351 28.04 9.86 -7.64
C VAL A 351 27.04 10.42 -8.65
N LEU A 352 27.51 10.89 -9.81
CA LEU A 352 26.63 11.31 -10.92
C LEU A 352 25.81 10.13 -11.47
N GLU A 353 26.37 8.92 -11.50
CA GLU A 353 25.64 7.67 -11.83
C GLU A 353 24.65 7.25 -10.73
N SER A 354 24.99 7.46 -9.45
CA SER A 354 24.05 7.26 -8.34
C SER A 354 22.88 8.25 -8.35
N MET A 355 23.03 9.36 -9.08
CA MET A 355 21.99 10.36 -9.34
C MET A 355 21.08 10.03 -10.53
N ARG A 356 21.13 8.81 -11.08
CA ARG A 356 20.14 8.28 -12.04
C ARG A 356 18.72 8.70 -11.61
N ASP A 357 17.90 9.02 -12.60
CA ASP A 357 16.56 9.58 -12.40
C ASP A 357 15.79 8.76 -11.37
N VAL A 358 15.42 9.42 -10.28
CA VAL A 358 14.51 8.89 -9.28
C VAL A 358 13.17 8.75 -9.98
N ARG A 359 12.73 7.52 -10.21
CA ARG A 359 11.39 7.27 -10.74
C ARG A 359 10.38 7.48 -9.62
N PHE A 360 9.98 8.73 -9.45
CA PHE A 360 8.93 9.13 -8.54
C PHE A 360 7.58 9.11 -9.24
N GLU A 361 6.61 8.44 -8.63
CA GLU A 361 5.24 8.33 -9.11
C GLU A 361 4.32 8.87 -8.01
N ASP A 362 3.53 9.89 -8.33
CA ASP A 362 2.51 10.42 -7.41
C ASP A 362 1.20 9.69 -7.68
N LEU A 363 0.99 8.54 -7.03
CA LEU A 363 -0.19 7.71 -7.27
C LEU A 363 -1.39 8.32 -6.56
N GLY A 364 -2.34 8.85 -7.32
CA GLY A 364 -3.54 9.51 -6.83
C GLY A 364 -4.54 8.54 -6.19
N ASN A 365 -5.53 9.10 -5.50
CA ASN A 365 -6.65 8.36 -4.92
C ASN A 365 -7.43 7.61 -6.01
N GLY A 366 -7.48 6.28 -5.90
CA GLY A 366 -8.09 5.41 -6.90
C GLY A 366 -7.13 4.99 -8.01
N GLU A 367 -5.88 5.43 -8.04
CA GLU A 367 -4.96 5.03 -9.10
C GLU A 367 -4.25 3.71 -8.76
N SER A 368 -3.89 2.98 -9.81
CA SER A 368 -3.17 1.71 -9.72
C SER A 368 -1.88 1.75 -10.53
N LEU A 369 -0.82 1.17 -9.95
CA LEU A 369 0.49 1.05 -10.55
C LEU A 369 0.93 -0.40 -10.59
N PHE A 370 1.24 -0.85 -11.80
CA PHE A 370 1.92 -2.11 -12.03
C PHE A 370 3.43 -1.98 -11.76
N LEU A 371 3.96 -2.84 -10.89
CA LEU A 371 5.36 -2.80 -10.42
C LEU A 371 6.26 -3.76 -11.23
N GLU A 372 6.74 -3.33 -12.40
CA GLU A 372 7.69 -4.10 -13.24
C GLU A 372 9.08 -4.24 -12.64
#